data_AF-A0A2T0KG65-F1
#
_entry.id   AF-A0A2T0KG65-F1
#
_cell.length_a   1.000
_cell.length_b   1.000
_cell.length_c   1.000
_cell.angle_alpha   90.00
_cell.angle_beta   90.00
_cell.angle_gamma   90.00
#
_symmetry.space_group_name_H-M   'P 1'
#
loop_
_entity.id
_entity.type
_entity.pdbx_description
1 polymer ?
#
loop_
_entity_poly.entity_id
_entity_poly.type
_entity_poly.pdbx_seq_one_letter_code
_entity_poly.pdbx_strand_id
1 'polypeptide(L)'
;MTHSDSEGARSAGTRFYDGRSAAAHVATLRWSDAYLSIDGAAGELAVWPRARLVVGEPDPDGRVALSCKGEPGRVSTDPARLPAQIMPPRMKRRHYLGWMAVGVVALVLAFVLVVRLPTVGAALVPSGAENQLGEMVEAVVVGKHKVCRGEEGQRALEQLEARLARAAGIAQPVRLEVVDRKMVNALTLPGARMVIMRGLIERVGNADQLAGVMAHETGHIARRDPMVALFRGAGIGVISATLGINFGFADVSSLAGRLVGLSYSREMERLADANGVAYLQASGLRSDGLAGFFALTDKRNGSAGAAVEFLSDHPRTSDRQKQSQGSPLGESALTPQEWAAVRSMCGKP
;
A
#
# COMPACT_ATOMS: atom_id res chain seq x y z
N MET A 1 16.68 -40.05 -56.30
CA MET A 1 17.84 -39.96 -55.40
C MET A 1 17.32 -40.02 -53.98
N THR A 2 17.64 -41.13 -53.33
CA THR A 2 17.24 -41.57 -52.00
C THR A 2 17.77 -40.62 -50.93
N HIS A 3 16.89 -39.92 -50.21
CA HIS A 3 17.24 -39.33 -48.94
C HIS A 3 17.35 -40.47 -47.93
N SER A 4 18.61 -40.81 -47.63
CA SER A 4 18.98 -41.83 -46.66
C SER A 4 18.44 -41.46 -45.28
N ASP A 5 17.56 -42.30 -44.76
CA ASP A 5 17.26 -42.43 -43.35
C ASP A 5 18.58 -42.49 -42.57
N SER A 6 18.87 -41.46 -41.80
CA SER A 6 19.92 -41.46 -40.78
C SER A 6 19.33 -41.27 -39.39
N GLU A 7 18.15 -41.85 -39.15
CA GLU A 7 17.70 -42.22 -37.79
C GLU A 7 18.36 -43.55 -37.38
N GLY A 8 19.70 -43.51 -37.34
CA GLY A 8 20.49 -44.56 -36.72
C GLY A 8 20.23 -44.55 -35.22
N ALA A 9 19.34 -45.45 -34.78
CA ALA A 9 19.18 -45.97 -33.44
C ALA A 9 20.27 -45.52 -32.45
N ARG A 10 20.03 -44.42 -31.73
CA ARG A 10 20.84 -44.04 -30.57
C ARG A 10 20.63 -45.13 -29.52
N SER A 11 21.64 -45.99 -29.37
CA SER A 11 21.65 -47.17 -28.50
C SER A 11 20.98 -46.94 -27.14
N ALA A 12 19.85 -47.63 -26.93
CA ALA A 12 19.08 -47.70 -25.68
C ALA A 12 19.79 -48.54 -24.59
N GLY A 13 21.11 -48.37 -24.46
CA GLY A 13 21.97 -49.09 -23.53
C GLY A 13 22.28 -48.29 -22.27
N THR A 14 22.55 -48.99 -21.17
CA THR A 14 23.14 -48.38 -19.97
C THR A 14 24.57 -47.92 -20.30
N ARG A 15 24.95 -46.72 -19.89
CA ARG A 15 26.28 -46.15 -20.12
C ARG A 15 27.00 -45.94 -18.80
N PHE A 16 28.25 -46.36 -18.74
CA PHE A 16 29.16 -46.10 -17.63
C PHE A 16 30.22 -45.07 -18.05
N TYR A 17 30.46 -44.10 -17.19
CA TYR A 17 31.52 -43.11 -17.30
C TYR A 17 32.46 -43.35 -16.12
N ASP A 18 33.75 -43.55 -16.37
CA ASP A 18 34.74 -43.93 -15.36
C ASP A 18 35.19 -42.76 -14.46
N GLY A 19 34.78 -41.53 -14.79
CA GLY A 19 35.16 -40.30 -14.09
C GLY A 19 36.62 -39.88 -14.32
N ARG A 20 37.36 -40.58 -15.19
CA ARG A 20 38.74 -40.26 -15.60
C ARG A 20 38.79 -39.74 -17.02
N SER A 21 37.82 -40.14 -17.85
CA SER A 21 37.65 -39.67 -19.23
C SER A 21 36.18 -39.35 -19.52
N ALA A 22 35.93 -38.60 -20.59
CA ALA A 22 34.57 -38.34 -21.08
C ALA A 22 34.00 -39.51 -21.91
N ALA A 23 34.74 -40.62 -22.06
CA ALA A 23 34.32 -41.75 -22.85
C ALA A 23 33.16 -42.49 -22.17
N ALA A 24 32.14 -42.83 -22.95
CA ALA A 24 31.02 -43.64 -22.49
C ALA A 24 31.26 -45.11 -22.83
N HIS A 25 31.24 -45.96 -21.81
CA HIS A 25 31.32 -47.41 -21.96
C HIS A 25 29.92 -48.00 -21.95
N VAL A 26 29.59 -48.84 -22.92
CA VAL A 26 28.34 -49.64 -22.87
C VAL A 26 28.48 -50.62 -21.72
N ALA A 27 27.52 -50.57 -20.79
CA ALA A 27 27.54 -51.38 -19.58
C ALA A 27 26.25 -52.15 -19.39
N THR A 28 26.32 -53.24 -18.63
CA THR A 28 25.19 -54.00 -18.10
C THR A 28 25.23 -53.92 -16.58
N LEU A 29 24.07 -53.82 -15.95
CA LEU A 29 23.96 -53.70 -14.49
C LEU A 29 23.55 -55.04 -13.91
N ARG A 30 24.34 -55.55 -12.97
CA ARG A 30 24.06 -56.78 -12.25
C ARG A 30 23.89 -56.47 -10.77
N TRP A 31 22.72 -56.78 -10.24
CA TRP A 31 22.35 -56.47 -8.87
C TRP A 31 22.56 -57.68 -7.96
N SER A 32 23.22 -57.44 -6.84
CA SER A 32 23.31 -58.33 -5.68
C SER A 32 22.68 -57.63 -4.47
N ASP A 33 22.48 -58.37 -3.37
CA ASP A 33 21.99 -57.82 -2.11
C ASP A 33 22.94 -56.77 -1.53
N ALA A 34 24.25 -56.94 -1.73
CA ALA A 34 25.28 -56.06 -1.16
C ALA A 34 25.92 -55.09 -2.18
N TYR A 35 25.92 -55.42 -3.48
CA TYR A 35 26.67 -54.67 -4.50
C TYR A 35 25.90 -54.51 -5.82
N LEU A 36 26.23 -53.46 -6.55
CA LEU A 36 25.95 -53.29 -7.97
C LEU A 36 27.24 -53.55 -8.74
N SER A 37 27.28 -54.58 -9.56
CA SER A 37 28.36 -54.79 -10.53
C SER A 37 27.99 -54.17 -11.88
N ILE A 38 28.95 -53.46 -12.46
CA ILE A 38 28.85 -52.74 -13.72
C ILE A 38 29.77 -53.45 -14.71
N ASP A 39 29.19 -54.19 -15.64
CA ASP A 39 29.92 -55.05 -16.57
C ASP A 39 29.99 -54.43 -17.97
N GLY A 40 31.17 -54.37 -18.56
CA GLY A 40 31.39 -53.99 -19.96
C GLY A 40 31.61 -55.20 -20.86
N ALA A 41 31.79 -54.96 -22.15
CA ALA A 41 32.04 -56.04 -23.13
C ALA A 41 33.35 -56.82 -22.86
N ALA A 42 34.32 -56.20 -22.19
CA ALA A 42 35.64 -56.77 -21.90
C ALA A 42 35.80 -57.30 -20.45
N GLY A 43 34.74 -57.25 -19.64
CA GLY A 43 34.77 -57.66 -18.22
C GLY A 43 34.16 -56.62 -17.28
N GLU A 44 34.36 -56.83 -15.98
CA GLU A 44 33.84 -55.96 -14.92
C GLU A 44 34.52 -54.57 -14.96
N LEU A 45 33.71 -53.51 -15.04
CA LEU A 45 34.17 -52.11 -15.08
C LEU A 45 34.25 -51.51 -13.67
N ALA A 46 33.29 -51.81 -12.80
CA ALA A 46 33.28 -51.37 -11.41
C ALA A 46 32.28 -52.17 -10.55
N VAL A 47 32.55 -52.22 -9.24
CA VAL A 47 31.64 -52.77 -8.23
C VAL A 47 31.37 -51.73 -7.17
N TRP A 48 30.10 -51.34 -7.04
CA TRP A 48 29.67 -50.29 -6.12
C TRP A 48 28.83 -50.89 -4.98
N PRO A 49 29.18 -50.66 -3.70
CA PRO A 49 28.34 -51.12 -2.60
C PRO A 49 26.98 -50.45 -2.63
N ARG A 50 25.92 -51.25 -2.48
CA ARG A 50 24.54 -50.77 -2.57
C ARG A 50 24.23 -49.68 -1.54
N ALA A 51 24.83 -49.79 -0.35
CA ALA A 51 24.71 -48.80 0.74
C ALA A 51 25.31 -47.42 0.41
N ARG A 52 26.16 -47.33 -0.62
CA ARG A 52 26.82 -46.08 -1.05
C ARG A 52 26.27 -45.53 -2.36
N LEU A 53 25.27 -46.18 -2.96
CA LEU A 53 24.66 -45.72 -4.21
C LEU A 53 23.83 -44.47 -3.97
N VAL A 54 23.99 -43.51 -4.87
CA VAL A 54 23.20 -42.29 -4.95
C VAL A 54 22.50 -42.26 -6.29
N VAL A 55 21.19 -42.12 -6.26
CA VAL A 55 20.35 -42.02 -7.46
C VAL A 55 20.02 -40.54 -7.68
N GLY A 56 20.49 -40.00 -8.79
CA GLY A 56 20.19 -38.64 -9.21
C GLY A 56 18.78 -38.49 -9.77
N GLU A 57 18.36 -37.25 -9.98
CA GLU A 57 17.09 -36.97 -10.64
C GLU A 57 17.11 -37.42 -12.11
N PRO A 58 15.95 -37.81 -12.69
CA PRO A 58 15.84 -38.07 -14.12
C PRO A 58 16.21 -36.82 -14.92
N ASP A 59 17.02 -36.99 -15.97
CA ASP A 59 17.31 -35.92 -16.93
C ASP A 59 16.08 -35.62 -17.83
N PRO A 60 16.10 -34.56 -18.66
CA PRO A 60 15.00 -34.24 -19.58
C PRO A 60 14.67 -35.37 -20.56
N ASP A 61 15.62 -36.26 -20.84
CA ASP A 61 15.46 -37.45 -21.69
C ASP A 61 14.91 -38.65 -20.91
N GLY A 62 14.61 -38.48 -19.61
CA GLY A 62 14.04 -39.48 -18.73
C GLY A 62 15.04 -40.51 -18.17
N ARG A 63 16.34 -40.35 -18.42
CA ARG A 63 17.38 -41.27 -17.91
C ARG A 63 17.78 -40.88 -16.50
N VAL A 64 18.13 -41.87 -15.70
CA VAL A 64 18.57 -41.69 -14.31
C VAL A 64 20.06 -41.93 -14.21
N ALA A 65 20.69 -41.10 -13.37
CA ALA A 65 22.08 -41.23 -13.03
C ALA A 65 22.28 -42.00 -11.72
N LEU A 66 23.18 -42.98 -11.74
CA LEU A 66 23.70 -43.59 -10.52
C LEU A 66 25.14 -43.13 -10.32
N SER A 67 25.49 -42.79 -9.08
CA SER A 67 26.86 -42.62 -8.63
C SER A 67 27.08 -43.37 -7.33
N CYS A 68 28.34 -43.57 -6.94
CA CYS A 68 28.68 -44.21 -5.68
C CYS A 68 29.55 -43.27 -4.84
N LYS A 69 29.17 -43.05 -3.58
CA LYS A 69 29.90 -42.14 -2.68
C LYS A 69 31.33 -42.64 -2.46
N GLY A 70 32.30 -41.80 -2.83
CA GLY A 70 33.73 -42.08 -2.71
C GLY A 70 34.34 -42.86 -3.89
N GLU A 71 33.54 -43.21 -4.91
CA GLU A 71 34.04 -43.84 -6.12
C GLU A 71 33.92 -42.86 -7.30
N PRO A 72 34.93 -42.78 -8.19
CA PRO A 72 34.79 -42.05 -9.43
C PRO A 72 33.84 -42.78 -10.37
N GLY A 73 33.06 -42.00 -11.11
CA GLY A 73 32.23 -42.50 -12.21
C GLY A 73 30.73 -42.36 -12.00
N ARG A 74 30.00 -42.53 -13.11
CA ARG A 74 28.55 -42.35 -13.19
C ARG A 74 27.96 -43.35 -14.17
N VAL A 75 26.84 -43.95 -13.81
CA VAL A 75 26.01 -44.74 -14.72
C VAL A 75 24.84 -43.88 -15.17
N SER A 76 24.55 -43.84 -16.47
CA SER A 76 23.30 -43.30 -17.02
C SER A 76 22.48 -44.45 -17.60
N THR A 77 21.31 -44.71 -17.03
CA THR A 77 20.43 -45.82 -17.44
C THR A 77 18.96 -45.42 -17.45
N ASP A 78 18.14 -46.26 -18.06
CA ASP A 78 16.68 -46.13 -18.01
C ASP A 78 16.19 -46.49 -16.59
N PRO A 79 15.36 -45.65 -15.94
CA PRO A 79 14.77 -45.97 -14.64
C PRO A 79 14.04 -47.32 -14.59
N ALA A 80 13.50 -47.83 -15.71
CA ALA A 80 12.85 -49.14 -15.75
C ALA A 80 13.80 -50.31 -15.45
N ARG A 81 15.12 -50.09 -15.53
CA ARG A 81 16.17 -51.08 -15.22
C ARG A 81 16.67 -51.01 -13.78
N LEU A 82 16.14 -50.07 -12.98
CA LEU A 82 16.52 -49.89 -11.58
C LEU A 82 15.54 -50.62 -10.65
N PRO A 83 16.03 -51.29 -9.59
CA PRO A 83 15.15 -51.82 -8.55
C PRO A 83 14.31 -50.70 -7.92
N ALA A 84 13.01 -50.94 -7.70
CA ALA A 84 12.11 -49.90 -7.16
C ALA A 84 12.55 -49.36 -5.79
N GLN A 85 13.28 -50.18 -5.02
CA GLN A 85 13.79 -49.89 -3.68
C GLN A 85 14.90 -48.82 -3.64
N ILE A 86 15.56 -48.51 -4.77
CA ILE A 86 16.63 -47.51 -4.83
C ILE A 86 16.16 -46.18 -5.45
N MET A 87 14.95 -46.13 -6.00
CA MET A 87 14.41 -44.87 -6.52
C MET A 87 14.02 -43.95 -5.36
N PRO A 88 14.40 -42.65 -5.40
CA PRO A 88 13.97 -41.72 -4.38
C PRO A 88 12.43 -41.60 -4.39
N PRO A 89 11.78 -41.44 -3.22
CA PRO A 89 10.34 -41.24 -3.18
C PRO A 89 9.98 -39.97 -3.97
N ARG A 90 9.24 -40.13 -5.08
CA ARG A 90 8.73 -38.98 -5.83
C ARG A 90 7.78 -38.17 -4.95
N MET A 91 8.16 -36.92 -4.62
CA MET A 91 7.22 -35.98 -4.01
C MET A 91 6.03 -35.80 -4.98
N LYS A 92 4.84 -36.17 -4.52
CA LYS A 92 3.64 -36.14 -5.34
C LYS A 92 3.30 -34.70 -5.70
N ARG A 93 3.03 -34.40 -6.98
CA ARG A 93 2.63 -33.08 -7.51
C ARG A 93 1.56 -32.36 -6.67
N ARG A 94 0.67 -33.12 -6.01
CA ARG A 94 -0.34 -32.61 -5.05
C ARG A 94 0.26 -31.84 -3.85
N HIS A 95 1.47 -32.19 -3.39
CA HIS A 95 2.13 -31.51 -2.27
C HIS A 95 2.67 -30.13 -2.69
N TYR A 96 3.19 -30.00 -3.91
CA TYR A 96 3.61 -28.70 -4.46
C TYR A 96 2.42 -27.74 -4.63
N LEU A 97 1.29 -28.24 -5.14
CA LEU A 97 0.06 -27.45 -5.25
C LEU A 97 -0.49 -27.04 -3.87
N GLY A 98 -0.41 -27.93 -2.88
CA GLY A 98 -0.80 -27.63 -1.49
C GLY A 98 0.04 -26.50 -0.89
N TRP A 99 1.38 -26.57 -0.99
CA TRP A 99 2.27 -25.52 -0.50
C TRP A 99 2.09 -24.20 -1.25
N MET A 100 1.85 -24.24 -2.57
CA MET A 100 1.54 -23.05 -3.35
C MET A 100 0.25 -22.38 -2.89
N ALA A 101 -0.81 -23.15 -2.64
CA ALA A 101 -2.07 -22.63 -2.11
C ALA A 101 -1.88 -21.98 -0.73
N VAL A 102 -1.11 -22.62 0.18
CA VAL A 102 -0.78 -22.04 1.48
C VAL A 102 -0.01 -20.72 1.32
N GLY A 103 0.97 -20.67 0.41
CA GLY A 103 1.73 -19.46 0.11
C GLY A 103 0.84 -18.31 -0.40
N VAL A 104 -0.11 -18.61 -1.30
CA VAL A 104 -1.07 -17.62 -1.81
C VAL A 104 -1.98 -17.11 -0.69
N VAL A 105 -2.52 -18.01 0.15
CA VAL A 105 -3.36 -17.61 1.29
C VAL A 105 -2.58 -16.74 2.27
N ALA A 106 -1.34 -17.10 2.60
CA ALA A 106 -0.49 -16.29 3.47
C ALA A 106 -0.21 -14.91 2.89
N LEU A 107 0.04 -14.81 1.57
CA LEU A 107 0.25 -13.54 0.88
C LEU A 107 -1.00 -12.65 0.92
N VAL A 108 -2.18 -13.23 0.65
CA VAL A 108 -3.46 -12.51 0.71
C VAL A 108 -3.73 -12.01 2.12
N LEU A 109 -3.50 -12.85 3.14
CA LEU A 109 -3.65 -12.46 4.54
C LEU A 109 -2.70 -11.33 4.93
N ALA A 110 -1.43 -11.41 4.51
CA ALA A 110 -0.46 -10.34 4.74
C ALA A 110 -0.89 -9.03 4.07
N PHE A 111 -1.38 -9.09 2.83
CA PHE A 111 -1.91 -7.93 2.12
C PHE A 111 -3.11 -7.30 2.85
N VAL A 112 -4.10 -8.10 3.25
CA VAL A 112 -5.27 -7.63 4.00
C VAL A 112 -4.83 -7.00 5.33
N LEU A 113 -3.88 -7.61 6.04
CA LEU A 113 -3.35 -7.07 7.29
C LEU A 113 -2.71 -5.70 7.06
N VAL A 114 -1.81 -5.56 6.08
CA VAL A 114 -1.15 -4.28 5.77
C VAL A 114 -2.16 -3.18 5.42
N VAL A 115 -3.23 -3.51 4.70
CA VAL A 115 -4.25 -2.53 4.29
C VAL A 115 -5.19 -2.16 5.44
N ARG A 116 -5.56 -3.11 6.31
CA ARG A 116 -6.56 -2.87 7.38
C ARG A 116 -5.95 -2.41 8.70
N LEU A 117 -4.73 -2.83 9.01
CA LEU A 117 -4.07 -2.53 10.28
C LEU A 117 -3.99 -1.01 10.57
N PRO A 118 -3.73 -0.11 9.61
CA PRO A 118 -3.72 1.33 9.88
C PRO A 118 -5.07 1.87 10.37
N THR A 119 -6.18 1.40 9.79
CA THR A 119 -7.53 1.83 10.20
C THR A 119 -7.88 1.36 11.61
N VAL A 120 -7.49 0.12 11.96
CA VAL A 120 -7.68 -0.43 13.30
C VAL A 120 -6.79 0.30 14.31
N GLY A 121 -5.52 0.52 13.96
CA GLY A 121 -4.57 1.26 14.80
C GLY A 121 -5.07 2.66 15.13
N ALA A 122 -5.53 3.40 14.11
CA ALA A 122 -6.13 4.72 14.29
C ALA A 122 -7.36 4.68 15.22
N ALA A 123 -8.26 3.70 15.02
CA ALA A 123 -9.48 3.57 15.84
C ALA A 123 -9.18 3.30 17.33
N LEU A 124 -8.10 2.59 17.63
CA LEU A 124 -7.70 2.23 18.99
C LEU A 124 -7.02 3.37 19.75
N VAL A 125 -6.54 4.43 19.08
CA VAL A 125 -5.91 5.56 19.77
C VAL A 125 -6.97 6.32 20.59
N PRO A 126 -6.78 6.51 21.90
CA PRO A 126 -7.70 7.31 22.72
C PRO A 126 -7.74 8.77 22.26
N SER A 127 -8.89 9.43 22.40
CA SER A 127 -9.08 10.83 22.00
C SER A 127 -8.10 11.79 22.67
N GLY A 128 -7.75 11.57 23.94
CA GLY A 128 -6.77 12.38 24.65
C GLY A 128 -5.36 12.33 24.03
N ALA A 129 -4.91 11.15 23.62
CA ALA A 129 -3.61 10.98 22.95
C ALA A 129 -3.63 11.58 21.54
N GLU A 130 -4.74 11.41 20.80
CA GLU A 130 -4.91 12.03 19.50
C GLU A 130 -4.90 13.57 19.58
N ASN A 131 -5.56 14.14 20.60
CA ASN A 131 -5.58 15.57 20.84
C ASN A 131 -4.19 16.13 21.15
N GLN A 132 -3.40 15.46 22.00
CA GLN A 132 -2.02 15.86 22.31
C GLN A 132 -1.14 15.83 21.05
N LEU A 133 -1.27 14.78 20.23
CA LEU A 133 -0.58 14.71 18.95
C LEU A 133 -1.00 15.87 18.04
N GLY A 134 -2.30 16.19 18.00
CA GLY A 134 -2.84 17.35 17.30
C GLY A 134 -2.19 18.67 17.72
N GLU A 135 -1.97 18.90 19.01
CA GLU A 135 -1.29 20.12 19.54
C GLU A 135 0.12 20.26 19.02
N MET A 136 0.85 19.16 19.00
CA MET A 136 2.24 19.14 18.56
C MET A 136 2.32 19.39 17.05
N VAL A 137 1.42 18.78 16.27
CA VAL A 137 1.38 18.94 14.81
C VAL A 137 0.95 20.34 14.43
N GLU A 138 -0.09 20.87 15.08
CA GLU A 138 -0.56 22.23 14.88
C GLU A 138 0.53 23.24 15.24
N ALA A 139 1.28 23.04 16.33
CA ALA A 139 2.41 23.90 16.67
C ALA A 139 3.49 23.92 15.57
N VAL A 140 3.71 22.80 14.86
CA VAL A 140 4.64 22.74 13.72
C VAL A 140 4.06 23.41 12.46
N VAL A 141 2.77 23.19 12.18
CA VAL A 141 2.07 23.73 11.00
C VAL A 141 1.83 25.23 11.12
N VAL A 142 1.41 25.70 12.30
CA VAL A 142 1.03 27.09 12.59
C VAL A 142 2.22 27.89 13.12
N GLY A 143 3.12 27.30 13.92
CA GLY A 143 4.05 28.03 14.80
C GLY A 143 5.05 28.98 14.11
N LYS A 144 5.19 28.93 12.79
CA LYS A 144 6.01 29.89 12.00
C LYS A 144 5.18 30.97 11.29
N HIS A 145 3.87 30.93 11.41
CA HIS A 145 2.94 31.74 10.64
C HIS A 145 2.03 32.58 11.54
N LYS A 146 1.61 33.74 11.02
CA LYS A 146 0.70 34.64 11.72
C LYS A 146 -0.72 34.09 11.64
N VAL A 147 -1.40 33.96 12.77
CA VAL A 147 -2.83 33.61 12.82
C VAL A 147 -3.67 34.86 12.49
N CYS A 148 -4.68 34.70 11.65
CA CYS A 148 -5.61 35.77 11.30
C CYS A 148 -6.54 36.08 12.50
N ARG A 149 -6.83 37.36 12.76
CA ARG A 149 -7.49 37.81 14.01
C ARG A 149 -8.86 38.47 13.82
N GLY A 150 -9.47 38.36 12.64
CA GLY A 150 -10.82 38.89 12.42
C GLY A 150 -11.88 38.07 13.16
N GLU A 151 -12.37 38.57 14.30
CA GLU A 151 -13.30 37.84 15.17
C GLU A 151 -14.63 37.48 14.49
N GLU A 152 -15.22 38.40 13.70
CA GLU A 152 -16.48 38.16 13.00
C GLU A 152 -16.34 37.05 11.94
N GLY A 153 -15.24 37.08 11.17
CA GLY A 153 -14.94 36.03 10.18
C GLY A 153 -14.63 34.69 10.85
N GLN A 154 -13.85 34.69 11.92
CA GLN A 154 -13.54 33.49 12.69
C GLN A 154 -14.82 32.84 13.25
N ARG A 155 -15.69 33.64 13.87
CA ARG A 155 -16.98 33.17 14.40
C ARG A 155 -17.87 32.58 13.32
N ALA A 156 -17.91 33.20 12.13
CA ALA A 156 -18.70 32.69 11.01
C ALA A 156 -18.20 31.31 10.54
N LEU A 157 -16.87 31.12 10.45
CA LEU A 157 -16.29 29.83 10.10
C LEU A 157 -16.52 28.76 11.18
N GLU A 158 -16.39 29.12 12.45
CA GLU A 158 -16.66 28.22 13.57
C GLU A 158 -18.13 27.79 13.63
N GLN A 159 -19.07 28.67 13.33
CA GLN A 159 -20.49 28.34 13.27
C GLN A 159 -20.82 27.41 12.11
N LEU A 160 -20.24 27.66 10.93
CA LEU A 160 -20.35 26.79 9.77
C LEU A 160 -19.79 25.41 10.09
N GLU A 161 -18.57 25.34 10.63
CA GLU A 161 -17.93 24.07 11.01
C GLU A 161 -18.73 23.34 12.09
N ALA A 162 -19.27 24.03 13.09
CA ALA A 162 -20.11 23.41 14.10
C ALA A 162 -21.40 22.80 13.50
N ARG A 163 -21.96 23.40 12.43
CA ARG A 163 -23.11 22.86 11.69
C ARG A 163 -22.71 21.58 10.94
N LEU A 164 -21.56 21.60 10.25
CA LEU A 164 -21.00 20.44 9.55
C LEU A 164 -20.63 19.31 10.50
N ALA A 165 -19.94 19.60 11.61
CA ALA A 165 -19.53 18.62 12.61
C ALA A 165 -20.73 17.91 13.27
N ARG A 166 -21.82 18.64 13.53
CA ARG A 166 -23.09 18.05 13.98
C ARG A 166 -23.67 17.09 12.95
N ALA A 167 -23.70 17.49 11.67
CA ALA A 167 -24.17 16.62 10.58
C ALA A 167 -23.28 15.37 10.40
N ALA A 168 -21.99 15.50 10.69
CA ALA A 168 -21.02 14.41 10.64
C ALA A 168 -21.01 13.50 11.89
N GLY A 169 -21.77 13.84 12.94
CA GLY A 169 -21.79 13.08 14.20
C GLY A 169 -20.50 13.20 15.02
N ILE A 170 -19.70 14.24 14.81
CA ILE A 170 -18.47 14.48 15.56
C ILE A 170 -18.85 15.01 16.95
N ALA A 171 -18.52 14.26 18.00
CA ALA A 171 -18.91 14.57 19.37
C ALA A 171 -18.12 15.72 20.02
N GLN A 172 -16.89 15.94 19.57
CA GLN A 172 -15.99 16.97 20.09
C GLN A 172 -16.00 18.23 19.22
N PRO A 173 -15.79 19.43 19.79
CA PRO A 173 -15.65 20.65 18.99
C PRO A 173 -14.45 20.54 18.03
N VAL A 174 -14.65 20.98 16.80
CA VAL A 174 -13.55 21.12 15.84
C VAL A 174 -12.81 22.42 16.14
N ARG A 175 -11.49 22.34 16.38
CA ARG A 175 -10.65 23.53 16.54
C ARG A 175 -10.27 24.05 15.16
N LEU A 176 -10.76 25.23 14.81
CA LEU A 176 -10.51 25.86 13.52
C LEU A 176 -9.55 27.04 13.66
N GLU A 177 -8.45 27.02 12.91
CA GLU A 177 -7.54 28.16 12.82
C GLU A 177 -7.36 28.62 11.37
N VAL A 178 -7.31 29.94 11.17
CA VAL A 178 -6.96 30.54 9.87
C VAL A 178 -5.59 31.17 9.96
N VAL A 179 -4.68 30.72 9.09
CA VAL A 179 -3.29 31.20 9.07
C VAL A 179 -3.01 32.06 7.84
N ASP A 180 -2.23 33.11 8.06
CA ASP A 180 -1.78 34.06 7.05
C ASP A 180 -0.69 33.44 6.16
N ARG A 181 -1.11 32.58 5.24
CA ARG A 181 -0.28 31.97 4.20
C ARG A 181 -0.96 32.10 2.84
N LYS A 182 -0.19 32.50 1.83
CA LYS A 182 -0.67 32.67 0.43
C LYS A 182 -0.99 31.35 -0.28
N MET A 183 -0.65 30.22 0.33
CA MET A 183 -0.91 28.89 -0.20
C MET A 183 -2.42 28.63 -0.27
N VAL A 184 -2.89 28.04 -1.37
CA VAL A 184 -4.28 27.59 -1.52
C VAL A 184 -4.36 26.20 -0.91
N ASN A 185 -4.67 26.12 0.40
CA ASN A 185 -4.81 24.84 1.09
C ASN A 185 -5.72 24.95 2.34
N ALA A 186 -6.25 23.81 2.76
CA ALA A 186 -6.81 23.57 4.09
C ALA A 186 -6.33 22.19 4.54
N LEU A 187 -6.11 22.00 5.83
CA LEU A 187 -5.57 20.76 6.38
C LEU A 187 -6.36 20.31 7.59
N THR A 188 -6.69 19.03 7.63
CA THR A 188 -7.16 18.35 8.83
C THR A 188 -5.99 17.74 9.60
N LEU A 189 -5.92 18.01 10.91
CA LEU A 189 -4.92 17.42 11.82
C LEU A 189 -5.60 16.47 12.84
N PRO A 190 -4.82 15.56 13.48
CA PRO A 190 -5.34 14.73 14.56
C PRO A 190 -6.04 15.53 15.65
N GLY A 191 -7.09 14.96 16.23
CA GLY A 191 -7.79 15.55 17.37
C GLY A 191 -8.81 16.63 16.97
N ALA A 192 -9.48 16.44 15.83
CA ALA A 192 -10.52 17.34 15.29
C ALA A 192 -10.04 18.79 15.13
N ARG A 193 -8.97 18.99 14.35
CA ARG A 193 -8.40 20.31 14.10
C ARG A 193 -8.39 20.58 12.61
N MET A 194 -8.75 21.80 12.23
CA MET A 194 -8.76 22.26 10.86
C MET A 194 -7.94 23.55 10.76
N VAL A 195 -7.00 23.58 9.83
CA VAL A 195 -6.20 24.78 9.54
C VAL A 195 -6.50 25.24 8.12
N ILE A 196 -7.03 26.45 7.98
CA ILE A 196 -7.34 27.06 6.68
C ILE A 196 -6.26 28.09 6.36
N MET A 197 -5.70 28.03 5.15
CA MET A 197 -4.72 29.01 4.68
C MET A 197 -5.45 30.21 4.05
N ARG A 198 -5.00 31.45 4.31
CA ARG A 198 -5.55 32.67 3.67
C ARG A 198 -5.68 32.53 2.14
N GLY A 199 -4.70 31.93 1.49
CA GLY A 199 -4.72 31.75 0.03
C GLY A 199 -5.93 30.96 -0.47
N LEU A 200 -6.47 30.01 0.31
CA LEU A 200 -7.71 29.32 -0.04
C LEU A 200 -8.90 30.29 -0.05
N ILE A 201 -9.06 31.08 1.02
CA ILE A 201 -10.13 32.08 1.16
C ILE A 201 -10.07 33.12 0.03
N GLU A 202 -8.86 33.54 -0.37
CA GLU A 202 -8.65 34.45 -1.49
C GLU A 202 -9.00 33.82 -2.85
N ARG A 203 -8.76 32.51 -2.99
CA ARG A 203 -8.87 31.76 -4.24
C ARG A 203 -10.30 31.35 -4.59
N VAL A 204 -11.10 30.96 -3.60
CA VAL A 204 -12.50 30.60 -3.82
C VAL A 204 -13.30 31.83 -4.26
N GLY A 205 -14.30 31.61 -5.12
CA GLY A 205 -15.14 32.67 -5.67
C GLY A 205 -16.34 33.04 -4.80
N ASN A 206 -16.77 32.15 -3.89
CA ASN A 206 -17.91 32.37 -3.00
C ASN A 206 -17.81 31.53 -1.72
N ALA A 207 -18.72 31.79 -0.78
CA ALA A 207 -18.79 31.09 0.51
C ALA A 207 -19.09 29.59 0.35
N ASP A 208 -19.93 29.21 -0.62
CA ASP A 208 -20.31 27.80 -0.82
C ASP A 208 -19.11 26.94 -1.26
N GLN A 209 -18.19 27.50 -2.04
CA GLN A 209 -16.95 26.82 -2.42
C GLN A 209 -16.02 26.63 -1.22
N LEU A 210 -15.93 27.62 -0.32
CA LEU A 210 -15.20 27.45 0.94
C LEU A 210 -15.84 26.35 1.79
N ALA A 211 -17.18 26.37 1.92
CA ALA A 211 -17.93 25.37 2.65
C ALA A 211 -17.78 23.97 2.05
N GLY A 212 -17.68 23.86 0.73
CA GLY A 212 -17.37 22.61 0.03
C GLY A 212 -16.03 22.02 0.46
N VAL A 213 -14.98 22.85 0.55
CA VAL A 213 -13.66 22.42 1.04
C VAL A 213 -13.70 22.11 2.53
N MET A 214 -14.34 22.94 3.35
CA MET A 214 -14.49 22.66 4.79
C MET A 214 -15.24 21.35 5.04
N ALA A 215 -16.33 21.08 4.32
CA ALA A 215 -17.09 19.84 4.46
C ALA A 215 -16.29 18.60 4.03
N HIS A 216 -15.42 18.74 3.03
CA HIS A 216 -14.45 17.71 2.66
C HIS A 216 -13.47 17.43 3.81
N GLU A 217 -12.90 18.47 4.41
CA GLU A 217 -12.03 18.35 5.60
C GLU A 217 -12.76 17.75 6.81
N THR A 218 -14.02 18.16 7.08
CA THR A 218 -14.88 17.53 8.10
C THR A 218 -15.08 16.04 7.82
N GLY A 219 -15.11 15.62 6.55
CA GLY A 219 -15.08 14.23 6.12
C GLY A 219 -13.86 13.46 6.63
N HIS A 220 -12.67 14.06 6.53
CA HIS A 220 -11.44 13.49 7.07
C HIS A 220 -11.43 13.47 8.60
N ILE A 221 -11.96 14.51 9.27
CA ILE A 221 -12.10 14.54 10.73
C ILE A 221 -12.97 13.38 11.21
N ALA A 222 -14.17 13.23 10.65
CA ALA A 222 -15.15 12.22 11.06
C ALA A 222 -14.59 10.79 10.94
N ARG A 223 -13.70 10.57 9.98
CA ARG A 223 -13.09 9.28 9.68
C ARG A 223 -11.72 9.07 10.36
N ARG A 224 -11.19 10.10 11.03
CA ARG A 224 -9.83 10.12 11.60
C ARG A 224 -8.76 9.79 10.56
N ASP A 225 -8.97 10.22 9.31
CA ASP A 225 -8.07 9.92 8.19
C ASP A 225 -6.61 10.41 8.44
N PRO A 226 -6.32 11.54 9.15
CA PRO A 226 -4.94 11.89 9.51
C PRO A 226 -4.23 10.80 10.33
N MET A 227 -4.96 10.16 11.25
CA MET A 227 -4.43 9.03 12.03
C MET A 227 -4.22 7.80 11.14
N VAL A 228 -5.17 7.50 10.25
CA VAL A 228 -5.02 6.38 9.30
C VAL A 228 -3.79 6.59 8.41
N ALA A 229 -3.60 7.81 7.88
CA ALA A 229 -2.45 8.17 7.07
C ALA A 229 -1.14 8.05 7.86
N LEU A 230 -1.13 8.47 9.11
CA LEU A 230 0.02 8.38 10.00
C LEU A 230 0.45 6.92 10.23
N PHE A 231 -0.50 6.06 10.59
CA PHE A 231 -0.23 4.63 10.77
C PHE A 231 0.24 3.96 9.48
N ARG A 232 -0.26 4.40 8.32
CA ARG A 232 0.19 3.91 7.01
C ARG A 232 1.61 4.35 6.67
N GLY A 233 1.98 5.60 6.99
CA GLY A 233 3.29 6.17 6.65
C GLY A 233 4.41 5.82 7.63
N ALA A 234 4.11 5.68 8.91
CA ALA A 234 5.10 5.44 9.97
C ALA A 234 5.04 4.03 10.58
N GLY A 235 4.06 3.20 10.19
CA GLY A 235 3.94 1.81 10.62
C GLY A 235 3.74 1.65 12.14
N ILE A 236 4.20 0.52 12.69
CA ILE A 236 4.07 0.19 14.13
C ILE A 236 4.75 1.22 15.04
N GLY A 237 5.72 1.99 14.54
CA GLY A 237 6.41 3.04 15.31
C GLY A 237 5.49 4.12 15.88
N VAL A 238 4.32 4.36 15.28
CA VAL A 238 3.30 5.32 15.76
C VAL A 238 2.67 4.88 17.07
N ILE A 239 2.53 3.56 17.28
CA ILE A 239 1.98 2.99 18.51
C ILE A 239 2.83 3.40 19.72
N SER A 240 4.15 3.48 19.52
CA SER A 240 5.08 3.86 20.59
C SER A 240 4.87 5.30 21.09
N ALA A 241 4.69 6.24 20.16
CA ALA A 241 4.53 7.66 20.47
C ALA A 241 3.13 8.00 20.99
N THR A 242 2.09 7.36 20.45
CA THR A 242 0.69 7.66 20.79
C THR A 242 0.19 6.96 22.06
N LEU A 243 0.73 5.80 22.41
CA LEU A 243 0.35 5.08 23.65
C LEU A 243 1.30 5.36 24.83
N GLY A 244 2.30 6.24 24.66
CA GLY A 244 3.32 6.50 25.69
C GLY A 244 4.24 5.30 25.96
N ILE A 245 4.22 4.28 25.08
CA ILE A 245 5.06 3.10 25.19
C ILE A 245 6.35 3.37 24.42
N ASN A 246 7.37 3.87 25.09
CA ASN A 246 8.63 4.21 24.45
C ASN A 246 9.39 2.95 23.98
N PHE A 247 9.19 2.56 22.72
CA PHE A 247 9.97 1.51 22.05
C PHE A 247 11.29 2.03 21.45
N GLY A 248 11.64 3.31 21.64
CA GLY A 248 12.90 3.90 21.18
C GLY A 248 12.96 4.29 19.69
N PHE A 249 11.82 4.35 18.99
CA PHE A 249 11.76 4.47 17.52
C PHE A 249 11.29 5.82 16.95
N ALA A 250 10.86 6.82 17.74
CA ALA A 250 10.43 8.10 17.16
C ALA A 250 10.61 9.30 18.10
N ASP A 251 11.34 10.32 17.63
CA ASP A 251 11.21 11.69 18.12
C ASP A 251 9.87 12.26 17.61
N VAL A 252 9.06 12.76 18.53
CA VAL A 252 7.72 13.31 18.26
C VAL A 252 7.77 14.51 17.29
N SER A 253 8.87 15.27 17.29
CA SER A 253 9.09 16.38 16.35
C SER A 253 9.20 15.88 14.90
N SER A 254 9.84 14.73 14.70
CA SER A 254 9.97 14.09 13.39
C SER A 254 8.63 13.52 12.88
N LEU A 255 7.75 13.11 13.80
CA LEU A 255 6.42 12.60 13.49
C LEU A 255 5.50 13.72 12.99
N ALA A 256 5.54 14.88 13.64
CA ALA A 256 4.80 16.07 13.22
C ALA A 256 5.23 16.55 11.82
N GLY A 257 6.53 16.58 11.54
CA GLY A 257 7.03 16.91 10.20
C GLY A 257 6.62 15.92 9.11
N ARG A 258 6.51 14.62 9.44
CA ARG A 258 6.04 13.59 8.51
C ARG A 258 4.55 13.75 8.19
N LEU A 259 3.73 14.14 9.17
CA LEU A 259 2.28 14.34 8.98
C LEU A 259 1.97 15.42 7.94
N VAL A 260 2.78 16.47 7.86
CA VAL A 260 2.61 17.57 6.88
C VAL A 260 2.80 17.13 5.43
N GLY A 261 3.46 16.00 5.18
CA GLY A 261 3.69 15.45 3.83
C GLY A 261 2.89 14.19 3.51
N LEU A 262 1.91 13.83 4.34
CA LEU A 262 1.10 12.63 4.08
C LEU A 262 0.01 12.95 3.05
N SER A 263 -0.06 12.12 2.02
CA SER A 263 -1.18 12.09 1.09
C SER A 263 -2.25 11.11 1.55
N TYR A 264 -3.51 11.37 1.22
CA TYR A 264 -4.58 10.39 1.44
C TYR A 264 -4.67 9.38 0.29
N SER A 265 -5.27 8.21 0.55
CA SER A 265 -5.55 7.24 -0.52
C SER A 265 -6.71 7.76 -1.37
N ARG A 266 -6.79 7.31 -2.63
CA ARG A 266 -7.92 7.64 -3.51
C ARG A 266 -9.28 7.29 -2.90
N GLU A 267 -9.34 6.25 -2.08
CA GLU A 267 -10.57 5.86 -1.40
C GLU A 267 -10.93 6.80 -0.24
N MET A 268 -9.95 7.23 0.56
CA MET A 268 -10.19 8.23 1.62
C MET A 268 -10.69 9.54 1.02
N GLU A 269 -10.09 10.01 -0.07
CA GLU A 269 -10.53 11.19 -0.82
C GLU A 269 -11.97 11.07 -1.33
N ARG A 270 -12.33 9.92 -1.94
CA ARG A 270 -13.69 9.67 -2.43
C ARG A 270 -14.73 9.69 -1.31
N LEU A 271 -14.38 9.09 -0.16
CA LEU A 271 -15.26 9.05 0.99
C LEU A 271 -15.39 10.43 1.64
N ALA A 272 -14.31 11.21 1.72
CA ALA A 272 -14.36 12.59 2.19
C ALA A 272 -15.23 13.48 1.28
N ASP A 273 -15.11 13.34 -0.05
CA ASP A 273 -15.97 14.05 -1.00
C ASP A 273 -17.45 13.71 -0.83
N ALA A 274 -17.77 12.40 -0.81
CA ALA A 274 -19.15 11.93 -0.71
C ALA A 274 -19.79 12.33 0.62
N ASN A 275 -19.04 12.17 1.71
CA ASN A 275 -19.49 12.57 3.04
C ASN A 275 -19.64 14.09 3.16
N GLY A 276 -18.71 14.88 2.60
CA GLY A 276 -18.80 16.34 2.62
C GLY A 276 -20.07 16.84 1.92
N VAL A 277 -20.41 16.28 0.75
CA VAL A 277 -21.68 16.55 0.06
C VAL A 277 -22.87 16.18 0.95
N ALA A 278 -22.86 15.02 1.58
CA ALA A 278 -23.92 14.56 2.47
C ALA A 278 -24.08 15.47 3.70
N TYR A 279 -22.97 15.94 4.30
CA TYR A 279 -22.98 16.82 5.47
C TYR A 279 -23.52 18.22 5.14
N LEU A 280 -23.18 18.76 3.97
CA LEU A 280 -23.76 20.01 3.48
C LEU A 280 -25.27 19.88 3.30
N GLN A 281 -25.72 18.80 2.65
CA GLN A 281 -27.15 18.53 2.43
C GLN A 281 -27.90 18.32 3.76
N ALA A 282 -27.36 17.54 4.67
CA ALA A 282 -27.93 17.33 6.01
C ALA A 282 -27.96 18.63 6.84
N SER A 283 -27.06 19.56 6.54
CA SER A 283 -27.05 20.90 7.14
C SER A 283 -28.05 21.87 6.48
N GLY A 284 -28.70 21.50 5.37
CA GLY A 284 -29.57 22.40 4.59
C GLY A 284 -28.81 23.43 3.73
N LEU A 285 -27.52 23.21 3.53
CA LEU A 285 -26.64 24.10 2.76
C LEU A 285 -26.54 23.63 1.30
N ARG A 286 -26.17 24.57 0.43
CA ARG A 286 -25.73 24.22 -0.92
C ARG A 286 -24.56 23.23 -0.87
N SER A 287 -24.61 22.22 -1.73
CA SER A 287 -23.62 21.14 -1.78
C SER A 287 -22.83 21.06 -3.09
N ASP A 288 -23.05 22.02 -3.99
CA ASP A 288 -22.35 22.13 -5.29
C ASP A 288 -20.99 22.86 -5.20
N GLY A 289 -20.66 23.41 -4.03
CA GLY A 289 -19.46 24.20 -3.80
C GLY A 289 -18.15 23.46 -4.09
N LEU A 290 -18.02 22.19 -3.69
CA LEU A 290 -16.80 21.40 -3.88
C LEU A 290 -16.53 21.13 -5.37
N ALA A 291 -17.55 20.75 -6.14
CA ALA A 291 -17.42 20.65 -7.60
C ALA A 291 -17.08 22.00 -8.26
N GLY A 292 -17.65 23.09 -7.75
CA GLY A 292 -17.32 24.45 -8.18
C GLY A 292 -15.84 24.79 -7.93
N PHE A 293 -15.31 24.44 -6.77
CA PHE A 293 -13.89 24.62 -6.43
C PHE A 293 -12.99 23.79 -7.35
N PHE A 294 -13.32 22.51 -7.58
CA PHE A 294 -12.60 21.66 -8.53
C PHE A 294 -12.60 22.25 -9.95
N ALA A 295 -13.69 22.86 -10.41
CA ALA A 295 -13.72 23.52 -11.72
C ALA A 295 -12.84 24.78 -11.78
N LEU A 296 -12.71 25.51 -10.67
CA LEU A 296 -11.84 26.69 -10.58
C LEU A 296 -10.35 26.34 -10.59
N THR A 297 -9.97 25.15 -10.14
CA THR A 297 -8.57 24.69 -10.23
C THR A 297 -8.23 24.26 -11.66
N ASP A 298 -9.13 23.59 -12.38
CA ASP A 298 -8.94 23.23 -13.80
C ASP A 298 -8.67 24.42 -14.72
N LYS A 299 -9.55 25.44 -14.67
CA LYS A 299 -9.51 26.58 -15.61
C LYS A 299 -8.27 27.44 -15.49
N ARG A 300 -7.56 27.38 -14.35
CA ARG A 300 -6.40 28.24 -14.03
C ARG A 300 -5.06 27.50 -14.04
N ASN A 301 -5.05 26.17 -14.29
CA ASN A 301 -3.83 25.37 -14.43
C ASN A 301 -3.08 25.60 -15.76
N GLY A 302 -3.60 26.45 -16.67
CA GLY A 302 -2.85 26.99 -17.81
C GLY A 302 -1.77 28.02 -17.42
N SER A 303 -1.77 28.50 -16.17
CA SER A 303 -0.78 29.43 -15.61
C SER A 303 -0.25 28.85 -14.30
N ALA A 304 0.95 28.28 -14.34
CA ALA A 304 1.61 27.58 -13.24
C ALA A 304 1.70 28.43 -11.94
N GLY A 305 1.40 27.81 -10.79
CA GLY A 305 2.05 28.22 -9.53
C GLY A 305 1.24 28.15 -8.23
N ALA A 306 -0.08 28.32 -8.22
CA ALA A 306 -0.82 28.52 -6.96
C ALA A 306 -2.01 27.58 -6.70
N ALA A 307 -2.51 26.86 -7.72
CA ALA A 307 -3.56 25.84 -7.53
C ALA A 307 -3.00 24.45 -7.17
N VAL A 308 -1.68 24.36 -6.99
CA VAL A 308 -0.92 23.11 -7.01
C VAL A 308 -0.93 22.43 -5.64
N GLU A 309 -0.91 23.15 -4.52
CA GLU A 309 -0.67 22.51 -3.21
C GLU A 309 -1.87 21.72 -2.67
N PHE A 310 -3.10 22.27 -2.66
CA PHE A 310 -4.28 21.48 -2.29
C PHE A 310 -4.40 20.22 -3.16
N LEU A 311 -4.04 20.31 -4.45
CA LEU A 311 -4.06 19.17 -5.36
C LEU A 311 -2.87 18.19 -5.16
N SER A 312 -1.79 18.64 -4.52
CA SER A 312 -0.68 17.78 -4.10
C SER A 312 -1.10 16.89 -2.93
N ASP A 313 -1.81 17.47 -1.96
CA ASP A 313 -2.29 16.74 -0.77
C ASP A 313 -3.56 15.94 -1.08
N HIS A 314 -4.43 16.49 -1.94
CA HIS A 314 -5.70 15.92 -2.39
C HIS A 314 -5.75 15.78 -3.92
N PRO A 315 -5.10 14.74 -4.50
CA PRO A 315 -5.08 14.53 -5.94
C PRO A 315 -6.50 14.47 -6.52
N ARG A 316 -6.81 15.43 -7.40
CA ARG A 316 -8.08 15.45 -8.12
C ARG A 316 -8.08 14.42 -9.23
N THR A 317 -9.24 13.79 -9.43
CA THR A 317 -9.55 13.04 -10.66
C THR A 317 -10.84 13.58 -11.25
N SER A 318 -11.03 13.42 -12.57
CA SER A 318 -12.29 13.76 -13.24
C SER A 318 -13.50 13.05 -12.60
N ASP A 319 -13.28 11.84 -12.07
CA ASP A 319 -14.30 11.05 -11.38
C ASP A 319 -14.73 11.67 -10.04
N ARG A 320 -13.80 12.26 -9.28
CA ARG A 320 -14.12 12.97 -8.03
C ARG A 320 -15.02 14.17 -8.31
N GLN A 321 -14.65 15.02 -9.27
CA GLN A 321 -15.47 16.19 -9.63
C GLN A 321 -16.90 15.80 -10.03
N LYS A 322 -17.06 14.73 -10.82
CA LYS A 322 -18.39 14.24 -11.22
C LYS A 322 -19.24 13.79 -10.04
N GLN A 323 -18.62 13.27 -9.00
CA GLN A 323 -19.32 12.74 -7.83
C GLN A 323 -19.57 13.79 -6.76
N SER A 324 -18.79 14.86 -6.75
CA SER A 324 -18.98 16.03 -5.88
C SER A 324 -19.95 17.07 -6.44
N GLN A 325 -20.73 16.76 -7.49
CA GLN A 325 -21.62 17.74 -8.13
C GLN A 325 -22.64 18.36 -7.16
N GLY A 326 -23.07 17.58 -6.16
CA GLY A 326 -24.00 18.04 -5.13
C GLY A 326 -25.27 18.69 -5.70
N SER A 327 -25.81 19.64 -4.97
CA SER A 327 -27.03 20.36 -5.33
C SER A 327 -26.88 21.86 -5.05
N PRO A 328 -27.31 22.74 -5.98
CA PRO A 328 -27.41 24.17 -5.74
C PRO A 328 -28.65 24.53 -4.89
N LEU A 329 -29.52 23.56 -4.58
CA LEU A 329 -30.70 23.74 -3.75
C LEU A 329 -30.26 23.70 -2.27
N GLY A 330 -30.37 24.83 -1.58
CA GLY A 330 -29.96 24.99 -0.19
C GLY A 330 -29.66 26.45 0.15
N GLU A 331 -29.44 26.72 1.43
CA GLU A 331 -28.98 28.03 1.91
C GLU A 331 -27.51 28.25 1.50
N SER A 332 -27.16 29.51 1.22
CA SER A 332 -25.75 29.90 1.11
C SER A 332 -25.03 29.60 2.43
N ALA A 333 -23.82 29.07 2.35
CA ALA A 333 -23.07 28.66 3.54
C ALA A 333 -22.79 29.82 4.51
N LEU A 334 -22.64 31.04 3.99
CA LEU A 334 -22.47 32.27 4.77
C LEU A 334 -23.36 33.37 4.18
N THR A 335 -23.81 34.28 5.03
CA THR A 335 -24.45 35.53 4.60
C THR A 335 -23.42 36.45 3.89
N PRO A 336 -23.86 37.44 3.10
CA PRO A 336 -22.94 38.39 2.47
C PRO A 336 -22.03 39.13 3.46
N GLN A 337 -22.54 39.45 4.66
CA GLN A 337 -21.78 40.12 5.72
C GLN A 337 -20.72 39.19 6.32
N GLU A 338 -21.11 37.97 6.70
CA GLU A 338 -20.17 36.97 7.22
C GLU A 338 -19.08 36.65 6.18
N TRP A 339 -19.46 36.53 4.90
CA TRP A 339 -18.50 36.30 3.83
C TRP A 339 -17.51 37.45 3.68
N ALA A 340 -17.97 38.70 3.75
CA ALA A 340 -17.09 39.87 3.74
C ALA A 340 -16.15 39.88 4.97
N ALA A 341 -16.65 39.51 6.14
CA ALA A 341 -15.84 39.39 7.35
C ALA A 341 -14.74 38.32 7.20
N VAL A 342 -15.08 37.12 6.70
CA VAL A 342 -14.12 36.04 6.39
C VAL A 342 -13.05 36.51 5.40
N ARG A 343 -13.46 37.18 4.32
CA ARG A 343 -12.53 37.71 3.30
C ARG A 343 -11.56 38.77 3.84
N SER A 344 -11.90 39.44 4.93
CA SER A 344 -11.10 40.53 5.52
C SER A 344 -10.31 40.11 6.78
N MET A 345 -10.48 38.87 7.25
CA MET A 345 -10.03 38.44 8.59
C MET A 345 -8.50 38.42 8.79
N CYS A 346 -7.74 38.34 7.70
CA CYS A 346 -6.27 38.34 7.72
C CYS A 346 -5.67 39.74 7.50
N GLY A 347 -6.51 40.78 7.43
CA GLY A 347 -6.13 42.12 6.95
C GLY A 347 -6.20 42.22 5.43
N LYS A 348 -6.21 43.45 4.89
CA LYS A 348 -6.08 43.66 3.44
C LYS A 348 -4.71 43.15 2.98
N PRO A 349 -4.62 42.41 1.85
CA PRO A 349 -3.36 41.89 1.32
C PRO A 349 -2.35 42.97 0.98
#